data_AF-A0A9W8JY81-F1
#
_entry.id   AF-A0A9W8JY81-F1
#
_cell.length_a   1.000
_cell.length_b   1.000
_cell.length_c   1.000
_cell.angle_alpha   90.00
_cell.angle_beta   90.00
_cell.angle_gamma   90.00
#
_symmetry.space_group_name_H-M   'P 1'
#
loop_
_entity.id
_entity.type
_entity.pdbx_description
1 polymer ?
#
loop_
_entity_poly.entity_id
_entity_poly.type
_entity_poly.pdbx_seq_one_letter_code
_entity_poly.pdbx_strand_id
1 'polypeptide(L)'
;MADAASSTNEPEQPSTSKRPIVPAASFADVLKDLSKDDDSTQEEARWARSTQQQSDEARPSITRLFSSGNCEYKGLFTSPELTYEAAVPYFLRFLIDSEIKAFTWLKLPSDKYHIVSPEKRVSTCQLEVSIDVDDLLICDPVDNKEKTTPLRVLSFDIECSIPDKRDRFSSPKSDSVIQIANMVTTYGQAVPFIRNVFTLGSCSAISGTQVLSFEGEKDLLMAWHKFFVEVDPDVVIGYNITQFDIPYLLHRSHTLKLPGFPFLGRIKASPQRMPARDRTLFLECPGYEGRLILDVYHHIRERFPDLQGEGIYKLNGVSMHFLGQRKEDIDYLQIPALQNGNADSRRDLAVYCLKDVYLPLLLFEKLKCLEKEVKDAKDAHVPFNVMRVWRPCIEIAKQCLHAIQHQYVMADK
;
A
#
# COMPACT_ATOMS: atom_id res chain seq x y z
N MET A 1 57.10 -53.01 24.03
CA MET A 1 58.04 -53.08 22.91
C MET A 1 57.22 -53.06 21.63
N ALA A 2 57.43 -52.00 20.81
CA ALA A 2 57.24 -51.88 19.35
C ALA A 2 56.07 -52.64 18.71
N ASP A 3 55.00 -51.94 18.30
CA ASP A 3 54.83 -51.28 16.98
C ASP A 3 54.31 -52.23 15.89
N ALA A 4 53.12 -51.92 15.35
CA ALA A 4 52.98 -51.57 13.93
C ALA A 4 51.52 -51.25 13.59
N ALA A 5 51.37 -50.15 12.87
CA ALA A 5 50.14 -49.49 12.42
C ALA A 5 49.20 -50.37 11.57
N SER A 6 47.88 -50.18 11.76
CA SER A 6 46.88 -50.45 10.71
C SER A 6 46.20 -49.15 10.33
N SER A 7 46.51 -48.65 9.14
CA SER A 7 45.90 -47.48 8.52
C SER A 7 44.42 -47.74 8.20
N THR A 8 43.63 -46.71 8.48
CA THR A 8 42.19 -46.54 8.30
C THR A 8 41.74 -46.65 6.84
N ASN A 9 40.73 -47.50 6.58
CA ASN A 9 39.88 -47.44 5.39
C ASN A 9 38.54 -46.81 5.78
N GLU A 10 38.34 -45.53 5.46
CA GLU A 10 36.99 -44.95 5.38
C GLU A 10 36.47 -45.11 3.94
N PRO A 11 35.19 -45.50 3.74
CA PRO A 11 34.61 -45.62 2.41
C PRO A 11 34.32 -44.23 1.81
N GLU A 12 34.72 -44.03 0.55
CA GLU A 12 34.38 -42.84 -0.24
C GLU A 12 32.87 -42.57 -0.24
N GLN A 13 32.47 -41.39 0.22
CA GLN A 13 31.11 -40.89 0.01
C GLN A 13 30.92 -40.52 -1.47
N PRO A 14 29.81 -40.91 -2.12
CA PRO A 14 29.52 -40.49 -3.47
C PRO A 14 29.28 -38.98 -3.49
N SER A 15 30.04 -38.27 -4.32
CA SER A 15 29.86 -36.83 -4.54
C SER A 15 28.46 -36.59 -5.13
N THR A 16 27.55 -36.10 -4.29
CA THR A 16 26.25 -35.60 -4.74
C THR A 16 26.48 -34.27 -5.44
N SER A 17 26.89 -34.33 -6.71
CA SER A 17 26.72 -33.24 -7.65
C SER A 17 25.23 -32.94 -7.73
N LYS A 18 24.77 -31.96 -6.93
CA LYS A 18 23.45 -31.36 -7.11
C LYS A 18 23.47 -30.74 -8.50
N ARG A 19 22.81 -31.38 -9.48
CA ARG A 19 22.54 -30.75 -10.77
C ARG A 19 21.91 -29.38 -10.48
N PRO A 20 22.44 -28.28 -11.05
CA PRO A 20 21.83 -26.98 -10.87
C PRO A 20 20.38 -27.05 -11.35
N ILE A 21 19.46 -26.58 -10.50
CA ILE A 21 18.05 -26.44 -10.85
C ILE A 21 18.01 -25.36 -11.94
N VAL A 22 17.83 -25.79 -13.18
CA VAL A 22 17.72 -24.90 -14.34
C VAL A 22 16.37 -24.18 -14.25
N PRO A 23 16.32 -22.84 -14.41
CA PRO A 23 15.04 -22.14 -14.47
C PRO A 23 14.22 -22.71 -15.64
N ALA A 24 12.97 -23.09 -15.38
CA ALA A 24 12.05 -23.49 -16.42
C ALA A 24 11.64 -22.23 -17.22
N ALA A 25 12.40 -21.92 -18.27
CA ALA A 25 11.98 -20.98 -19.28
C ALA A 25 10.83 -21.63 -20.07
N SER A 26 9.68 -20.97 -20.12
CA SER A 26 8.47 -21.51 -20.77
C SER A 26 8.44 -21.26 -22.27
N PHE A 27 9.07 -20.16 -22.72
CA PHE A 27 9.01 -19.71 -24.12
C PHE A 27 10.15 -18.76 -24.45
N ALA A 28 10.65 -18.82 -25.69
CA ALA A 28 11.66 -17.91 -26.23
C ALA A 28 11.25 -17.43 -27.63
N ASP A 29 11.09 -16.12 -27.80
CA ASP A 29 10.77 -15.47 -29.10
C ASP A 29 11.92 -14.62 -29.59
N VAL A 30 12.06 -14.51 -30.92
CA VAL A 30 12.98 -13.56 -31.56
C VAL A 30 12.22 -12.30 -31.95
N LEU A 31 12.54 -11.17 -31.32
CA LEU A 31 11.99 -9.86 -31.65
C LEU A 31 12.96 -9.08 -32.54
N LYS A 32 12.40 -8.19 -33.37
CA LYS A 32 13.16 -7.18 -34.11
C LYS A 32 12.80 -5.83 -33.51
N ASP A 33 13.74 -5.24 -32.79
CA ASP A 33 13.58 -3.94 -32.14
C ASP A 33 14.88 -3.16 -32.28
N LEU A 34 14.78 -1.84 -32.19
CA LEU A 34 15.93 -0.96 -32.18
C LEU A 34 16.69 -1.11 -30.86
N SER A 35 18.03 -0.99 -30.88
CA SER A 35 18.78 -0.79 -29.65
C SER A 35 18.80 0.70 -29.28
N LYS A 36 18.71 1.00 -27.99
CA LYS A 36 18.93 2.35 -27.47
C LYS A 36 20.26 2.40 -26.75
N ASP A 37 21.35 2.39 -27.53
CA ASP A 37 22.66 2.76 -27.02
C ASP A 37 22.84 4.28 -27.11
N ASP A 38 23.41 4.88 -26.05
CA ASP A 38 23.69 6.31 -26.00
C ASP A 38 24.62 6.70 -27.19
N ASP A 39 24.13 7.59 -28.05
CA ASP A 39 24.86 8.31 -29.12
C ASP A 39 25.27 7.59 -30.42
N SER A 40 24.66 6.46 -30.82
CA SER A 40 24.86 5.94 -32.19
C SER A 40 23.58 5.47 -32.87
N THR A 41 23.60 5.49 -34.20
CA THR A 41 22.51 5.18 -35.14
C THR A 41 21.67 3.98 -34.69
N GLN A 42 20.34 4.16 -34.63
CA GLN A 42 19.38 3.09 -34.35
C GLN A 42 19.50 1.97 -35.41
N GLU A 43 20.22 0.91 -35.09
CA GLU A 43 20.32 -0.29 -35.91
C GLU A 43 19.27 -1.32 -35.46
N GLU A 44 18.66 -2.02 -36.42
CA GLU A 44 17.76 -3.15 -36.11
C GLU A 44 18.56 -4.29 -35.49
N ALA A 45 18.25 -4.63 -34.23
CA ALA A 45 18.84 -5.76 -33.53
C ALA A 45 17.83 -6.92 -33.40
N ARG A 46 18.36 -8.14 -33.23
CA ARG A 46 17.56 -9.33 -32.92
C ARG A 46 17.64 -9.63 -31.43
N TRP A 47 16.49 -9.65 -30.77
CA TRP A 47 16.38 -9.87 -29.33
C TRP A 47 15.74 -11.22 -29.03
N ALA A 48 16.14 -11.86 -27.94
CA ALA A 48 15.48 -13.05 -27.43
C ALA A 48 14.61 -12.70 -26.21
N ARG A 49 13.29 -12.74 -26.35
CA ARG A 49 12.35 -12.57 -25.22
C ARG A 49 12.22 -13.91 -24.50
N SER A 50 12.52 -13.94 -23.20
CA SER A 50 12.35 -15.13 -22.37
C SER A 50 11.23 -14.93 -21.35
N THR A 51 10.48 -15.99 -21.07
CA THR A 51 9.45 -16.00 -20.02
C THR A 51 9.83 -16.97 -18.92
N GLN A 52 9.68 -16.55 -17.66
CA GLN A 52 9.92 -17.39 -16.48
C GLN A 52 8.62 -17.50 -15.69
N GLN A 53 8.20 -18.74 -15.41
CA GLN A 53 7.14 -18.96 -14.44
C GLN A 53 7.70 -18.67 -13.04
N GLN A 54 7.05 -17.76 -12.32
CA GLN A 54 7.37 -17.50 -10.92
C GLN A 54 6.91 -18.70 -10.08
N SER A 55 7.82 -19.36 -9.38
CA SER A 55 7.54 -20.51 -8.51
C SER A 55 7.98 -20.22 -7.08
N ASP A 56 7.32 -20.85 -6.11
CA ASP A 56 7.72 -20.79 -4.69
C ASP A 56 9.10 -21.43 -4.40
N GLU A 57 9.59 -22.28 -5.32
CA GLU A 57 10.95 -22.80 -5.28
C GLU A 57 11.96 -21.70 -5.62
N ALA A 58 13.05 -21.62 -4.85
CA ALA A 58 14.17 -20.70 -5.07
C ALA A 58 14.92 -21.05 -6.37
N ARG A 59 14.34 -20.69 -7.51
CA ARG A 59 14.97 -20.78 -8.82
C ARG A 59 15.76 -19.50 -9.08
N PRO A 60 17.00 -19.58 -9.58
CA PRO A 60 17.72 -18.39 -10.00
C PRO A 60 16.92 -17.67 -11.09
N SER A 61 16.85 -16.34 -11.05
CA SER A 61 16.17 -15.60 -12.12
C SER A 61 16.92 -15.81 -13.43
N ILE A 62 16.19 -15.90 -14.54
CA ILE A 62 16.79 -16.01 -15.88
C ILE A 62 17.80 -14.88 -16.10
N THR A 63 17.47 -13.66 -15.66
CA THR A 63 18.38 -12.51 -15.68
C THR A 63 19.72 -12.82 -15.04
N ARG A 64 19.72 -13.37 -13.82
CA ARG A 64 20.95 -13.69 -13.09
C ARG A 64 21.74 -14.82 -13.75
N LEU A 65 21.06 -15.76 -14.40
CA LEU A 65 21.71 -16.86 -15.11
C LEU A 65 22.58 -16.33 -16.27
N PHE A 66 22.02 -15.42 -17.08
CA PHE A 66 22.71 -14.80 -18.21
C PHE A 66 23.77 -13.77 -17.78
N SER A 67 23.44 -12.87 -16.84
CA SER A 67 24.37 -11.82 -16.40
C SER A 67 25.56 -12.32 -15.58
N SER A 68 25.49 -13.54 -15.05
CA SER A 68 26.62 -14.16 -14.34
C SER A 68 27.54 -15.00 -15.23
N GLY A 69 27.20 -15.18 -16.51
CA GLY A 69 27.95 -16.05 -17.43
C GLY A 69 27.83 -17.55 -17.09
N ASN A 70 26.85 -17.94 -16.26
CA ASN A 70 26.62 -19.33 -15.88
C ASN A 70 25.64 -20.06 -16.81
N CYS A 71 25.31 -19.46 -17.96
CA CYS A 71 24.48 -20.05 -18.99
C CYS A 71 25.35 -20.30 -20.22
N GLU A 72 25.88 -21.52 -20.41
CA GLU A 72 26.51 -21.88 -21.69
C GLU A 72 25.67 -22.95 -22.38
N TYR A 73 25.32 -22.71 -23.65
CA TYR A 73 24.61 -23.71 -24.44
C TYR A 73 25.14 -23.75 -25.87
N LYS A 74 25.76 -24.88 -26.24
CA LYS A 74 26.32 -25.12 -27.59
C LYS A 74 27.24 -23.98 -28.08
N GLY A 75 28.05 -23.43 -27.17
CA GLY A 75 28.97 -22.32 -27.47
C GLY A 75 28.31 -20.95 -27.56
N LEU A 76 27.03 -20.81 -27.26
CA LEU A 76 26.36 -19.52 -27.04
C LEU A 76 26.46 -19.11 -25.56
N PHE A 77 26.47 -17.79 -25.33
CA PHE A 77 26.44 -17.18 -23.99
C PHE A 77 27.65 -17.55 -23.10
N THR A 78 28.82 -17.75 -23.73
CA THR A 78 30.08 -18.17 -23.07
C THR A 78 30.67 -17.13 -22.11
N SER A 79 30.07 -15.95 -22.03
CA SER A 79 30.44 -14.84 -21.17
C SER A 79 29.18 -14.19 -20.58
N PRO A 80 29.30 -13.39 -19.51
CA PRO A 80 28.19 -12.57 -19.03
C PRO A 80 27.50 -11.79 -20.15
N GLU A 81 26.19 -11.93 -20.24
CA GLU A 81 25.37 -11.20 -21.21
C GLU A 81 24.65 -10.02 -20.56
N LEU A 82 24.46 -8.95 -21.31
CA LEU A 82 23.62 -7.83 -20.92
C LEU A 82 22.15 -8.26 -20.92
N THR A 83 21.44 -7.91 -19.86
CA THR A 83 20.00 -8.11 -19.75
C THR A 83 19.28 -6.78 -19.88
N TYR A 84 18.03 -6.85 -20.31
CA TYR A 84 17.20 -5.68 -20.59
C TYR A 84 15.84 -5.87 -19.95
N GLU A 85 15.24 -4.75 -19.53
CA GLU A 85 13.96 -4.67 -18.82
C GLU A 85 13.80 -5.57 -17.58
N ALA A 86 14.87 -6.17 -17.05
CA ALA A 86 14.80 -7.02 -15.88
C ALA A 86 14.50 -6.22 -14.60
N ALA A 87 14.78 -4.91 -14.60
CA ALA A 87 14.45 -4.01 -13.50
C ALA A 87 12.97 -3.58 -13.49
N VAL A 88 12.19 -3.87 -14.53
CA VAL A 88 10.77 -3.48 -14.61
C VAL A 88 9.94 -4.40 -13.71
N PRO A 89 9.20 -3.87 -12.72
CA PRO A 89 8.34 -4.69 -11.88
C PRO A 89 7.24 -5.38 -12.70
N TYR A 90 7.00 -6.67 -12.45
CA TYR A 90 6.00 -7.46 -13.19
C TYR A 90 4.62 -6.80 -13.23
N PHE A 91 4.10 -6.33 -12.09
CA PHE A 91 2.79 -5.68 -12.03
C PHE A 91 2.74 -4.43 -12.93
N LEU A 92 3.85 -3.69 -13.05
CA LEU A 92 3.91 -2.48 -13.86
C LEU A 92 3.95 -2.85 -15.35
N ARG A 93 4.78 -3.82 -15.73
CA ARG A 93 4.82 -4.35 -17.10
C ARG A 93 3.45 -4.88 -17.52
N PHE A 94 2.79 -5.67 -16.68
CA PHE A 94 1.46 -6.20 -16.90
C PHE A 94 0.43 -5.09 -17.21
N LEU A 95 0.40 -4.04 -16.39
CA LEU A 95 -0.53 -2.92 -16.58
C LEU A 95 -0.26 -2.15 -17.89
N ILE A 96 1.01 -1.93 -18.21
CA ILE A 96 1.41 -1.24 -19.45
C ILE A 96 1.05 -2.08 -20.67
N ASP A 97 1.37 -3.38 -20.68
CA ASP A 97 1.08 -4.31 -21.78
C ASP A 97 -0.40 -4.48 -22.03
N SER A 98 -1.18 -4.51 -20.95
CA SER A 98 -2.63 -4.68 -21.02
C SER A 98 -3.36 -3.35 -21.22
N GLU A 99 -2.66 -2.22 -21.32
CA GLU A 99 -3.22 -0.86 -21.38
C GLU A 99 -4.14 -0.49 -20.18
N ILE A 100 -3.97 -1.18 -19.05
CA ILE A 100 -4.75 -0.94 -17.82
C ILE A 100 -4.11 0.20 -17.04
N LYS A 101 -4.86 1.28 -16.84
CA LYS A 101 -4.45 2.45 -16.05
C LYS A 101 -5.15 2.44 -14.70
N ALA A 102 -4.68 3.29 -13.78
CA ALA A 102 -5.37 3.50 -12.51
C ALA A 102 -6.83 3.90 -12.76
N PHE A 103 -7.79 3.31 -12.03
CA PHE A 103 -9.22 3.61 -12.20
C PHE A 103 -9.75 3.39 -13.63
N THR A 104 -9.19 2.43 -14.36
CA THR A 104 -9.80 1.89 -15.58
C THR A 104 -10.95 0.95 -15.21
N TRP A 105 -12.06 1.06 -15.94
CA TRP A 105 -13.17 0.13 -15.81
C TRP A 105 -12.86 -1.15 -16.60
N LEU A 106 -13.05 -2.29 -15.94
CA LEU A 106 -12.85 -3.60 -16.52
C LEU A 106 -14.17 -4.33 -16.59
N LYS A 107 -14.39 -5.03 -17.71
CA LYS A 107 -15.55 -5.89 -17.92
C LYS A 107 -15.08 -7.33 -18.06
N LEU A 108 -15.71 -8.20 -17.27
CA LEU A 108 -15.48 -9.63 -17.29
C LEU A 108 -16.68 -10.29 -17.97
N PRO A 109 -16.52 -10.87 -19.18
CA PRO A 109 -17.60 -11.61 -19.83
C PRO A 109 -18.06 -12.80 -18.97
N SER A 110 -19.38 -13.03 -18.88
CA SER A 110 -19.98 -13.99 -17.94
C SER A 110 -19.55 -15.45 -18.15
N ASP A 111 -19.10 -15.78 -19.35
CA ASP A 111 -18.65 -17.10 -19.76
C ASP A 111 -17.13 -17.29 -19.65
N LYS A 112 -16.38 -16.24 -19.28
CA LYS A 112 -14.91 -16.25 -19.27
C LYS A 112 -14.27 -16.25 -17.89
N TYR A 113 -14.98 -15.83 -16.85
CA TYR A 113 -14.45 -15.86 -15.49
C TYR A 113 -14.96 -17.07 -14.68
N HIS A 114 -14.17 -17.46 -13.70
CA HIS A 114 -14.52 -18.49 -12.72
C HIS A 114 -14.66 -17.87 -11.34
N ILE A 115 -15.77 -18.14 -10.66
CA ILE A 115 -15.94 -17.75 -9.25
C ILE A 115 -15.07 -18.67 -8.39
N VAL A 116 -14.21 -18.08 -7.56
CA VAL A 116 -13.34 -18.82 -6.64
C VAL A 116 -14.19 -19.50 -5.57
N SER A 117 -14.00 -20.81 -5.42
CA SER A 117 -14.71 -21.62 -4.44
C SER A 117 -14.42 -21.13 -3.01
N PRO A 118 -15.39 -21.20 -2.08
CA PRO A 118 -15.24 -20.65 -0.73
C PRO A 118 -13.97 -21.11 0.00
N GLU A 119 -13.61 -22.38 -0.14
CA GLU A 119 -12.42 -23.02 0.47
C GLU A 119 -11.10 -22.41 -0.01
N LYS A 120 -11.07 -21.83 -1.21
CA LYS A 120 -9.88 -21.25 -1.85
C LYS A 120 -9.82 -19.73 -1.72
N ARG A 121 -10.84 -19.08 -1.15
CA ARG A 121 -10.93 -17.62 -1.08
C ARG A 121 -9.88 -17.04 -0.15
N VAL A 122 -8.95 -16.26 -0.69
CA VAL A 122 -7.91 -15.59 0.09
C VAL A 122 -8.29 -14.18 0.52
N SER A 123 -9.33 -13.60 -0.07
CA SER A 123 -9.77 -12.23 0.22
C SER A 123 -10.99 -12.15 1.12
N THR A 124 -11.24 -10.95 1.67
CA THR A 124 -12.49 -10.59 2.36
C THR A 124 -13.55 -10.01 1.41
N CYS A 125 -13.28 -9.98 0.10
CA CYS A 125 -14.21 -9.43 -0.89
C CYS A 125 -15.46 -10.31 -1.02
N GLN A 126 -16.59 -9.68 -1.37
CA GLN A 126 -17.85 -10.39 -1.62
C GLN A 126 -17.75 -11.33 -2.82
N LEU A 127 -17.10 -10.85 -3.89
CA LEU A 127 -16.82 -11.57 -5.13
C LEU A 127 -15.32 -11.77 -5.27
N GLU A 128 -14.90 -13.01 -5.44
CA GLU A 128 -13.53 -13.40 -5.76
C GLU A 128 -13.59 -14.25 -7.03
N VAL A 129 -12.97 -13.77 -8.11
CA VAL A 129 -13.04 -14.37 -9.45
C VAL A 129 -11.65 -14.49 -10.04
N SER A 130 -11.49 -15.43 -10.97
CA SER A 130 -10.29 -15.61 -11.78
C SER A 130 -10.68 -15.57 -13.25
N ILE A 131 -9.90 -14.86 -14.05
CA ILE A 131 -10.11 -14.70 -15.49
C ILE A 131 -8.74 -14.67 -16.16
N ASP A 132 -8.65 -15.15 -17.40
CA ASP A 132 -7.47 -14.96 -18.23
C ASP A 132 -7.33 -13.49 -18.64
N VAL A 133 -6.11 -12.98 -18.78
CA VAL A 133 -5.87 -11.59 -19.18
C VAL A 133 -6.39 -11.33 -20.60
N ASP A 134 -6.32 -12.32 -21.49
CA ASP A 134 -6.75 -12.19 -22.88
C ASP A 134 -8.28 -12.08 -23.01
N ASP A 135 -9.01 -12.52 -21.98
CA ASP A 135 -10.48 -12.42 -21.90
C ASP A 135 -10.97 -11.15 -21.17
N LEU A 136 -10.06 -10.35 -20.60
CA LEU A 136 -10.38 -9.13 -19.88
C LEU A 136 -10.64 -7.97 -20.84
N LEU A 137 -11.78 -7.29 -20.70
CA LEU A 137 -12.13 -6.17 -21.57
C LEU A 137 -11.95 -4.83 -20.84
N ILE A 138 -11.27 -3.89 -21.47
CA ILE A 138 -11.23 -2.48 -21.03
C ILE A 138 -12.47 -1.76 -21.52
N CYS A 139 -13.20 -1.12 -20.62
CA CYS A 139 -14.35 -0.30 -20.99
C CYS A 139 -13.89 1.10 -21.40
N ASP A 140 -14.51 1.65 -22.46
CA ASP A 140 -14.39 3.07 -22.76
C ASP A 140 -15.08 3.88 -21.66
N PRO A 141 -14.48 4.98 -21.16
CA PRO A 141 -15.13 5.91 -20.24
C PRO A 141 -16.55 6.36 -20.66
N VAL A 142 -16.83 6.43 -21.97
CA VAL A 142 -18.13 6.84 -22.52
C VAL A 142 -19.22 5.77 -22.33
N ASP A 143 -18.85 4.48 -22.23
CA ASP A 143 -19.79 3.38 -22.07
C ASP A 143 -20.37 3.29 -20.65
N ASN A 144 -19.77 3.99 -19.69
CA ASN A 144 -20.23 3.94 -18.31
C ASN A 144 -21.22 5.06 -17.98
N LYS A 145 -22.49 4.68 -17.76
CA LYS A 145 -23.55 5.61 -17.32
C LYS A 145 -23.40 6.02 -15.85
N GLU A 146 -22.65 5.28 -15.05
CA GLU A 146 -22.31 5.66 -13.68
C GLU A 146 -21.15 6.65 -13.69
N LYS A 147 -21.43 7.93 -13.38
CA LYS A 147 -20.42 8.99 -13.36
C LYS A 147 -19.32 8.77 -12.31
N THR A 148 -19.57 7.97 -11.27
CA THR A 148 -18.66 7.72 -10.14
C THR A 148 -19.00 6.39 -9.45
N THR A 149 -18.00 5.54 -9.20
CA THR A 149 -18.15 4.34 -8.34
C THR A 149 -18.53 4.76 -6.91
N PRO A 150 -19.49 4.09 -6.25
CA PRO A 150 -19.90 4.41 -4.87
C PRO A 150 -18.87 3.92 -3.84
N LEU A 151 -17.66 4.46 -3.89
CA LEU A 151 -16.55 4.08 -3.01
C LEU A 151 -16.86 4.43 -1.55
N ARG A 152 -16.56 3.51 -0.62
CA ARG A 152 -16.63 3.79 0.81
C ARG A 152 -15.37 4.54 1.25
N VAL A 153 -15.53 5.78 1.68
CA VAL A 153 -14.45 6.62 2.19
C VAL A 153 -14.52 6.64 3.71
N LEU A 154 -13.49 6.10 4.36
CA LEU A 154 -13.30 6.14 5.81
C LEU A 154 -12.29 7.25 6.15
N SER A 155 -12.70 8.25 6.92
CA SER A 155 -11.77 9.12 7.64
C SER A 155 -11.66 8.64 9.09
N PHE A 156 -10.45 8.66 9.64
CA PHE A 156 -10.23 8.35 11.05
C PHE A 156 -9.08 9.18 11.65
N ASP A 157 -9.04 9.23 12.97
CA ASP A 157 -8.07 9.95 13.81
C ASP A 157 -7.95 9.23 15.16
N ILE A 158 -6.78 9.26 15.77
CA ILE A 158 -6.52 8.63 17.08
C ILE A 158 -6.08 9.66 18.14
N GLU A 159 -6.49 9.41 19.38
CA GLU A 159 -5.96 10.12 20.54
C GLU A 159 -5.14 9.19 21.43
N CYS A 160 -4.01 9.72 21.91
CA CYS A 160 -3.07 9.00 22.77
C CYS A 160 -2.85 9.74 24.08
N SER A 161 -2.86 9.02 25.21
CA SER A 161 -2.59 9.62 26.52
C SER A 161 -1.12 9.49 26.89
N ILE A 162 -0.48 10.62 27.25
CA ILE A 162 0.87 10.69 27.81
C ILE A 162 0.74 10.94 29.33
N PRO A 163 0.89 9.92 30.20
CA PRO A 163 0.57 10.04 31.62
C PRO A 163 1.40 11.11 32.37
N ASP A 164 2.65 11.31 31.96
CA ASP A 164 3.63 12.08 32.75
C ASP A 164 3.72 13.58 32.40
N LYS A 165 2.80 14.14 31.58
CA LYS A 165 2.83 15.56 31.14
C LYS A 165 4.23 16.06 30.74
N ARG A 166 5.02 15.21 30.07
CA ARG A 166 6.33 15.60 29.56
C ARG A 166 6.15 16.26 28.21
N ASP A 167 6.91 17.33 27.94
CA ASP A 167 6.96 18.00 26.65
C ASP A 167 7.67 17.11 25.61
N ARG A 168 7.00 16.02 25.23
CA ARG A 168 7.50 15.01 24.31
C ARG A 168 6.36 14.48 23.44
N PHE A 169 6.72 13.97 22.27
CA PHE A 169 5.81 13.23 21.43
C PHE A 169 5.41 11.89 22.06
N SER A 170 4.21 11.41 21.69
CA SER A 170 3.70 10.11 22.11
C SER A 170 4.55 8.97 21.53
N SER A 171 4.66 7.90 22.29
CA SER A 171 5.46 6.72 21.96
C SER A 171 4.58 5.48 22.03
N PRO A 172 4.44 4.70 20.94
CA PRO A 172 3.59 3.51 20.91
C PRO A 172 4.07 2.41 21.88
N LYS A 173 5.32 2.51 22.38
CA LYS A 173 5.87 1.57 23.38
C LYS A 173 5.31 1.78 24.78
N SER A 174 4.98 3.02 25.15
CA SER A 174 4.63 3.38 26.53
C SER A 174 3.25 4.02 26.65
N ASP A 175 2.81 4.73 25.64
CA ASP A 175 1.64 5.60 25.71
C ASP A 175 0.46 4.89 25.04
N SER A 176 -0.71 4.92 25.69
CA SER A 176 -1.90 4.19 25.25
C SER A 176 -2.69 4.97 24.23
N VAL A 177 -3.25 4.26 23.26
CA VAL A 177 -4.36 4.75 22.44
C VAL A 177 -5.61 4.75 23.30
N ILE A 178 -6.26 5.91 23.40
CA ILE A 178 -7.40 6.13 24.29
C ILE A 178 -8.68 6.41 23.52
N GLN A 179 -8.62 6.96 22.31
CA GLN A 179 -9.78 7.11 21.45
C GLN A 179 -9.43 6.86 19.99
N ILE A 180 -10.38 6.34 19.22
CA ILE A 180 -10.32 6.27 17.75
C ILE A 180 -11.67 6.71 17.21
N ALA A 181 -11.72 7.86 16.56
CA ALA A 181 -12.92 8.37 15.92
C ALA A 181 -12.95 7.96 14.44
N ASN A 182 -14.15 7.72 13.91
CA ASN A 182 -14.33 7.32 12.52
C ASN A 182 -15.58 7.97 11.92
N MET A 183 -15.46 8.35 10.64
CA MET A 183 -16.61 8.72 9.80
C MET A 183 -16.49 8.01 8.47
N VAL A 184 -17.59 7.37 8.04
CA VAL A 184 -17.66 6.69 6.74
C VAL A 184 -18.70 7.36 5.88
N THR A 185 -18.33 7.75 4.66
CA THR A 185 -19.24 8.26 3.65
C THR A 185 -19.13 7.45 2.37
N THR A 186 -20.17 7.52 1.54
CA THR A 186 -20.07 7.11 0.15
C THR A 186 -19.54 8.28 -0.65
N TYR A 187 -18.54 8.05 -1.49
CA TYR A 187 -17.91 9.10 -2.30
C TYR A 187 -18.95 9.92 -3.09
N GLY A 188 -18.83 11.25 -3.02
CA GLY A 188 -19.77 12.20 -3.62
C GLY A 188 -21.06 12.44 -2.81
N GLN A 189 -21.24 11.77 -1.66
CA GLN A 189 -22.33 12.07 -0.73
C GLN A 189 -21.86 13.02 0.37
N ALA A 190 -22.68 14.04 0.65
CA ALA A 190 -22.33 15.10 1.59
C ALA A 190 -22.35 14.67 3.07
N VAL A 191 -23.04 13.58 3.40
CA VAL A 191 -23.30 13.17 4.79
C VAL A 191 -22.72 11.79 5.04
N PRO A 192 -21.83 11.63 6.03
CA PRO A 192 -21.34 10.32 6.43
C PRO A 192 -22.47 9.49 7.06
N PHE A 193 -22.59 8.24 6.62
CA PHE A 193 -23.60 7.29 7.08
C PHE A 193 -23.15 6.51 8.34
N ILE A 194 -21.85 6.51 8.66
CA ILE A 194 -21.34 6.04 9.95
C ILE A 194 -20.61 7.19 10.63
N ARG A 195 -20.90 7.36 11.92
CA ARG A 195 -20.17 8.24 12.85
C ARG A 195 -20.01 7.48 14.15
N ASN A 196 -18.78 7.14 14.51
CA ASN A 196 -18.54 6.46 15.77
C ASN A 196 -17.21 6.89 16.41
N VAL A 197 -17.10 6.61 17.70
CA VAL A 197 -15.87 6.81 18.46
C VAL A 197 -15.69 5.63 19.41
N PHE A 198 -14.53 5.02 19.34
CA PHE A 198 -14.08 3.96 20.24
C PHE A 198 -13.33 4.64 21.39
N THR A 199 -13.70 4.40 22.64
CA THR A 199 -13.11 5.08 23.81
C THR A 199 -12.59 4.09 24.85
N LEU A 200 -11.44 4.41 25.46
CA LEU A 200 -10.93 3.74 26.64
C LEU A 200 -11.59 4.35 27.88
N GLY A 201 -12.29 3.54 28.67
CA GLY A 201 -13.17 4.00 29.73
C GLY A 201 -14.53 4.46 29.22
N SER A 202 -15.46 4.71 30.15
CA SER A 202 -16.83 5.15 29.86
C SER A 202 -16.88 6.53 29.23
N CYS A 203 -17.72 6.74 28.22
CA CYS A 203 -17.91 8.03 27.59
C CYS A 203 -19.40 8.38 27.55
N SER A 204 -19.76 9.61 27.92
CA SER A 204 -21.14 10.08 27.83
C SER A 204 -21.61 10.13 26.38
N ALA A 205 -22.93 10.00 26.17
CA ALA A 205 -23.51 9.94 24.83
C ALA A 205 -23.25 11.23 24.02
N ILE A 206 -23.06 11.06 22.71
CA ILE A 206 -22.88 12.14 21.73
C ILE A 206 -24.01 12.03 20.71
N SER A 207 -24.75 13.13 20.52
CA SER A 207 -25.89 13.14 19.59
C SER A 207 -25.44 12.83 18.16
N GLY A 208 -26.10 11.86 17.53
CA GLY A 208 -25.80 11.46 16.15
C GLY A 208 -24.51 10.63 15.98
N THR A 209 -23.89 10.16 17.07
CA THR A 209 -22.66 9.36 17.03
C THR A 209 -22.80 8.10 17.89
N GLN A 210 -22.34 6.97 17.39
CA GLN A 210 -22.22 5.74 18.17
C GLN A 210 -20.95 5.80 19.05
N VAL A 211 -21.14 5.81 20.37
CA VAL A 211 -20.04 5.76 21.33
C VAL A 211 -19.82 4.32 21.76
N LEU A 212 -18.63 3.76 21.51
CA LEU A 212 -18.25 2.40 21.91
C LEU A 212 -17.15 2.47 22.97
N SER A 213 -17.50 2.19 24.22
CA SER A 213 -16.57 2.28 25.35
C SER A 213 -16.03 0.91 25.76
N PHE A 214 -14.72 0.84 26.03
CA PHE A 214 -14.00 -0.38 26.38
C PHE A 214 -13.18 -0.17 27.67
N GLU A 215 -13.10 -1.18 28.53
CA GLU A 215 -12.29 -1.08 29.75
C GLU A 215 -10.78 -1.24 29.47
N GLY A 216 -10.42 -2.07 28.47
CA GLY A 216 -9.06 -2.36 28.09
C GLY A 216 -8.68 -1.83 26.70
N GLU A 217 -7.46 -1.32 26.56
CA GLU A 217 -6.92 -0.84 25.28
C GLU A 217 -6.84 -1.96 24.23
N LYS A 218 -6.56 -3.20 24.65
CA LYS A 218 -6.52 -4.35 23.74
C LYS A 218 -7.89 -4.61 23.10
N ASP A 219 -8.96 -4.52 23.89
CA ASP A 219 -10.32 -4.73 23.41
C ASP A 219 -10.75 -3.60 22.49
N LEU A 220 -10.38 -2.35 22.83
CA LEU A 220 -10.58 -1.18 21.97
C LEU A 220 -9.94 -1.40 20.58
N LEU A 221 -8.66 -1.75 20.54
CA LEU A 221 -7.91 -1.96 19.30
C LEU A 221 -8.48 -3.12 18.47
N MET A 222 -8.81 -4.25 19.11
CA MET A 222 -9.39 -5.40 18.40
C MET A 222 -10.81 -5.13 17.93
N ALA A 223 -11.61 -4.35 18.67
CA ALA A 223 -12.92 -3.92 18.24
C ALA A 223 -12.85 -2.95 17.05
N TRP A 224 -11.90 -2.01 17.06
CA TRP A 224 -11.64 -1.13 15.91
C TRP A 224 -11.16 -1.91 14.68
N HIS A 225 -10.25 -2.88 14.85
CA HIS A 225 -9.84 -3.78 13.78
C HIS A 225 -11.04 -4.51 13.16
N LYS A 226 -11.92 -5.09 13.98
CA LYS A 226 -13.14 -5.75 13.50
C LYS A 226 -14.03 -4.79 12.72
N PHE A 227 -14.26 -3.59 13.26
CA PHE A 227 -15.02 -2.54 12.58
C PHE A 227 -14.42 -2.18 11.22
N PHE A 228 -13.10 -1.97 11.15
CA PHE A 228 -12.41 -1.61 9.93
C PHE A 228 -12.56 -2.69 8.84
N VAL A 229 -12.40 -3.96 9.21
CA VAL A 229 -12.59 -5.10 8.29
C VAL A 229 -14.05 -5.25 7.86
N GLU A 230 -15.00 -5.05 8.76
CA GLU A 230 -16.45 -5.20 8.50
C GLU A 230 -17.02 -4.06 7.64
N VAL A 231 -16.57 -2.81 7.86
CA VAL A 231 -16.93 -1.66 7.01
C VAL A 231 -16.40 -1.82 5.60
N ASP A 232 -15.23 -2.47 5.46
CA ASP A 232 -14.54 -2.68 4.20
C ASP A 232 -14.37 -1.38 3.37
N PRO A 233 -13.63 -0.37 3.90
CA PRO A 233 -13.44 0.89 3.19
C PRO A 233 -12.60 0.73 1.91
N ASP A 234 -13.00 1.43 0.85
CA ASP A 234 -12.25 1.49 -0.41
C ASP A 234 -11.13 2.53 -0.34
N VAL A 235 -11.41 3.67 0.31
CA VAL A 235 -10.45 4.77 0.49
C VAL A 235 -10.33 5.09 1.97
N VAL A 236 -9.11 5.06 2.49
CA VAL A 236 -8.79 5.46 3.85
C VAL A 236 -8.12 6.82 3.80
N ILE A 237 -8.71 7.78 4.49
CA ILE A 237 -8.25 9.16 4.57
C ILE A 237 -8.07 9.59 6.02
N GLY A 238 -7.49 10.78 6.18
CA GLY A 238 -7.30 11.45 7.45
C GLY A 238 -6.27 12.56 7.26
N TYR A 239 -5.67 13.04 8.35
CA TYR A 239 -4.66 14.08 8.31
C TYR A 239 -3.40 13.65 9.04
N ASN A 240 -2.33 13.37 8.28
CA ASN A 240 -1.07 12.82 8.77
C ASN A 240 -1.15 11.35 9.23
N ILE A 241 -2.17 10.62 8.79
CA ILE A 241 -2.41 9.20 9.11
C ILE A 241 -1.29 8.29 8.65
N THR A 242 -0.59 8.62 7.56
CA THR A 242 0.50 7.76 7.05
C THR A 242 1.79 7.92 7.83
N GLN A 243 1.98 9.03 8.54
CA GLN A 243 3.18 9.29 9.34
C GLN A 243 2.95 9.08 10.85
N PHE A 244 1.70 9.15 11.31
CA PHE A 244 1.37 9.02 12.72
C PHE A 244 0.40 7.87 12.98
N ASP A 245 -0.88 8.03 12.66
CA ASP A 245 -1.95 7.15 13.15
C ASP A 245 -1.74 5.66 12.79
N ILE A 246 -1.51 5.35 11.52
CA ILE A 246 -1.35 3.96 11.06
C ILE A 246 -0.07 3.34 11.64
N PRO A 247 1.13 3.97 11.50
CA PRO A 247 2.34 3.47 12.15
C PRO A 247 2.19 3.28 13.67
N TYR A 248 1.51 4.21 14.34
CA TYR A 248 1.32 4.19 15.79
C TYR A 248 0.48 2.99 16.20
N LEU A 249 -0.67 2.78 15.56
CA LEU A 249 -1.56 1.64 15.81
C LEU A 249 -0.85 0.30 15.60
N LEU A 250 -0.08 0.16 14.51
CA LEU A 250 0.68 -1.06 14.21
C LEU A 250 1.76 -1.32 15.26
N HIS A 251 2.60 -0.32 15.57
CA HIS A 251 3.61 -0.47 16.62
C HIS A 251 2.99 -0.74 18.00
N ARG A 252 1.86 -0.11 18.31
CA ARG A 252 1.15 -0.33 19.57
C ARG A 252 0.61 -1.76 19.65
N SER A 253 0.05 -2.28 18.56
CA SER A 253 -0.43 -3.66 18.48
C SER A 253 0.69 -4.68 18.72
N HIS A 254 1.89 -4.44 18.17
CA HIS A 254 3.06 -5.27 18.43
C HIS A 254 3.50 -5.20 19.91
N THR A 255 3.50 -4.00 20.49
CA THR A 255 3.83 -3.77 21.91
C THR A 255 2.87 -4.53 22.84
N LEU A 256 1.57 -4.49 22.52
CA LEU A 256 0.51 -5.15 23.27
C LEU A 256 0.36 -6.65 22.95
N LYS A 257 1.15 -7.17 22.01
CA LYS A 257 1.13 -8.55 21.52
C LYS A 257 -0.23 -8.95 20.95
N LEU A 258 -0.74 -8.17 19.99
CA LEU A 258 -1.99 -8.41 19.27
C LEU A 258 -1.68 -8.95 17.86
N PRO A 259 -1.42 -10.26 17.70
CA PRO A 259 -0.98 -10.82 16.41
C PRO A 259 -2.03 -10.72 15.30
N GLY A 260 -3.32 -10.61 15.64
CA GLY A 260 -4.42 -10.46 14.67
C GLY A 260 -4.70 -9.03 14.22
N PHE A 261 -4.16 -8.02 14.90
CA PHE A 261 -4.40 -6.62 14.55
C PHE A 261 -3.86 -6.19 13.17
N PRO A 262 -2.63 -6.57 12.76
CA PRO A 262 -2.03 -6.07 11.52
C PRO A 262 -2.59 -6.79 10.28
N PHE A 263 -3.88 -7.14 10.25
CA PHE A 263 -4.57 -7.75 9.09
C PHE A 263 -5.73 -6.84 8.65
N LEU A 264 -5.39 -5.62 8.25
CA LEU A 264 -6.30 -4.55 7.83
C LEU A 264 -6.50 -4.50 6.29
N GLY A 265 -5.68 -5.24 5.54
CA GLY A 265 -5.87 -5.41 4.08
C GLY A 265 -7.10 -6.26 3.73
N ARG A 266 -7.38 -6.41 2.44
CA ARG A 266 -8.42 -7.32 1.93
C ARG A 266 -7.91 -8.76 1.75
N ILE A 267 -6.61 -9.01 1.84
CA ILE A 267 -6.02 -10.36 1.79
C ILE A 267 -5.85 -10.92 3.20
N LYS A 268 -6.56 -12.01 3.52
CA LYS A 268 -6.67 -12.57 4.88
C LYS A 268 -5.34 -12.96 5.51
N ALA A 269 -4.40 -13.46 4.70
CA ALA A 269 -3.12 -13.99 5.15
C ALA A 269 -1.95 -13.03 4.95
N SER A 270 -2.20 -11.77 4.60
CA SER A 270 -1.16 -10.76 4.37
C SER A 270 -1.15 -9.71 5.49
N PRO A 271 -0.23 -9.82 6.46
CA PRO A 271 -0.15 -8.84 7.54
C PRO A 271 0.53 -7.56 7.05
N GLN A 272 0.04 -6.39 7.50
CA GLN A 272 0.75 -5.13 7.39
C GLN A 272 2.07 -5.21 8.17
N ARG A 273 3.19 -5.06 7.46
CA ARG A 273 4.53 -5.09 8.05
C ARG A 273 5.13 -3.71 8.06
N MET A 274 5.49 -3.21 9.24
CA MET A 274 6.28 -2.00 9.32
C MET A 274 7.60 -2.20 8.56
N PRO A 275 8.03 -1.23 7.74
CA PRO A 275 9.28 -1.35 7.00
C PRO A 275 10.48 -1.45 7.94
N ALA A 276 11.42 -2.33 7.59
CA ALA A 276 12.53 -2.68 8.48
C ALA A 276 13.63 -1.61 8.55
N ARG A 277 13.74 -0.71 7.55
CA ARG A 277 14.82 0.27 7.43
C ARG A 277 14.42 1.44 6.51
N ASP A 278 14.13 2.61 7.07
CA ASP A 278 14.90 3.86 6.88
C ASP A 278 14.18 5.00 7.62
N ARG A 279 14.90 5.82 8.36
CA ARG A 279 14.31 6.96 9.12
C ARG A 279 14.09 8.20 8.25
N THR A 280 14.33 8.11 6.94
CA THR A 280 14.37 9.24 6.02
C THR A 280 13.27 9.19 4.94
N LEU A 281 12.52 8.10 4.82
CA LEU A 281 11.38 7.97 3.92
C LEU A 281 10.16 7.44 4.69
N PHE A 282 9.49 8.34 5.41
CA PHE A 282 8.18 8.13 6.04
C PHE A 282 7.03 7.98 5.02
N LEU A 283 7.29 7.36 3.86
CA LEU A 283 6.38 7.10 2.75
C LEU A 283 5.91 5.63 2.69
N GLU A 284 6.44 4.77 3.54
CA GLU A 284 6.09 3.35 3.58
C GLU A 284 5.11 3.07 4.73
N CYS A 285 3.95 3.72 4.72
CA CYS A 285 2.80 3.18 5.43
C CYS A 285 2.55 1.78 4.82
N PRO A 286 2.55 0.69 5.62
CA PRO A 286 2.25 -0.62 5.07
C PRO A 286 0.84 -0.56 4.52
N GLY A 287 0.75 -0.50 3.20
CA GLY A 287 -0.51 -0.28 2.51
C GLY A 287 -1.55 -1.30 2.96
N TYR A 288 -2.80 -0.91 2.91
CA TYR A 288 -3.88 -1.87 3.00
C TYR A 288 -4.02 -2.50 1.62
N GLU A 289 -3.53 -3.72 1.44
CA GLU A 289 -3.70 -4.44 0.17
C GLU A 289 -5.18 -4.44 -0.23
N GLY A 290 -5.47 -3.96 -1.44
CA GLY A 290 -6.84 -3.82 -1.93
C GLY A 290 -7.61 -2.58 -1.44
N ARG A 291 -7.00 -1.65 -0.69
CA ARG A 291 -7.60 -0.35 -0.31
C ARG A 291 -6.68 0.80 -0.70
N LEU A 292 -7.27 1.95 -1.00
CA LEU A 292 -6.55 3.18 -1.32
C LEU A 292 -6.23 3.95 -0.05
N ILE A 293 -5.04 4.52 0.05
CA ILE A 293 -4.65 5.40 1.15
C ILE A 293 -4.42 6.79 0.59
N LEU A 294 -5.20 7.76 1.06
CA LEU A 294 -5.08 9.16 0.67
C LEU A 294 -5.00 10.03 1.92
N ASP A 295 -3.78 10.38 2.29
CA ASP A 295 -3.54 11.31 3.39
C ASP A 295 -3.70 12.76 2.90
N VAL A 296 -4.71 13.46 3.43
CA VAL A 296 -5.04 14.83 3.03
C VAL A 296 -3.90 15.80 3.34
N TYR A 297 -3.10 15.52 4.38
CA TYR A 297 -1.91 16.32 4.69
C TYR A 297 -0.91 16.32 3.53
N HIS A 298 -0.61 15.13 2.99
CA HIS A 298 0.31 14.99 1.87
C HIS A 298 -0.24 15.58 0.58
N HIS A 299 -1.53 15.37 0.31
CA HIS A 299 -2.21 16.00 -0.82
C HIS A 299 -2.04 17.52 -0.81
N ILE A 300 -2.32 18.16 0.33
CA ILE A 300 -2.25 19.62 0.45
C ILE A 300 -0.81 20.10 0.27
N ARG A 301 0.17 19.44 0.90
CA ARG A 301 1.59 19.83 0.80
C ARG A 301 2.13 19.79 -0.62
N GLU A 302 1.72 18.81 -1.42
CA GLU A 302 2.20 18.68 -2.80
C GLU A 302 1.48 19.64 -3.74
N ARG A 303 0.18 19.88 -3.54
CA ARG A 303 -0.64 20.72 -4.43
C ARG A 303 -0.60 22.20 -4.11
N PHE A 304 -0.28 22.57 -2.87
CA PHE A 304 -0.27 23.96 -2.40
C PHE A 304 1.04 24.29 -1.68
N PRO A 305 2.20 24.17 -2.35
CA PRO A 305 3.52 24.34 -1.73
C PRO A 305 3.71 25.71 -1.08
N ASP A 306 3.05 26.75 -1.60
CA ASP A 306 3.14 28.13 -1.12
C ASP A 306 2.69 28.28 0.34
N LEU A 307 1.77 27.42 0.81
CA LEU A 307 1.30 27.41 2.20
C LEU A 307 2.40 27.04 3.21
N GLN A 308 3.52 26.48 2.74
CA GLN A 308 4.69 26.23 3.57
C GLN A 308 5.29 27.52 4.11
N GLY A 309 5.37 28.56 3.27
CA GLY A 309 5.92 29.86 3.66
C GLY A 309 5.08 30.55 4.73
N GLU A 310 3.78 30.23 4.80
CA GLU A 310 2.83 30.77 5.77
C GLU A 310 2.74 29.94 7.07
N GLY A 311 3.35 28.75 7.10
CA GLY A 311 3.34 27.87 8.29
C GLY A 311 1.97 27.23 8.60
N ILE A 312 1.05 27.17 7.62
CA ILE A 312 -0.36 26.82 7.87
C ILE A 312 -0.71 25.34 7.66
N TYR A 313 0.25 24.44 7.39
CA TYR A 313 0.00 23.01 7.14
C TYR A 313 -0.51 22.20 8.34
N LYS A 314 -0.71 22.80 9.51
CA LYS A 314 -1.42 22.12 10.60
C LYS A 314 -2.91 22.07 10.27
N LEU A 315 -3.61 21.01 10.70
CA LEU A 315 -5.03 20.81 10.39
C LEU A 315 -5.89 22.05 10.68
N ASN A 316 -5.64 22.75 11.80
CA ASN A 316 -6.35 23.99 12.13
C ASN A 316 -6.12 25.11 11.10
N GLY A 317 -4.87 25.27 10.63
CA GLY A 317 -4.50 26.31 9.67
C GLY A 317 -5.14 26.06 8.31
N VAL A 318 -4.98 24.85 7.76
CA VAL A 318 -5.60 24.50 6.46
C VAL A 318 -7.13 24.46 6.53
N SER A 319 -7.71 24.05 7.66
CA SER A 319 -9.17 24.07 7.84
C SER A 319 -9.70 25.50 7.87
N MET A 320 -8.98 26.42 8.51
CA MET A 320 -9.37 27.82 8.50
C MET A 320 -9.24 28.40 7.08
N HIS A 321 -8.09 28.17 6.43
CA HIS A 321 -7.81 28.68 5.09
C HIS A 321 -8.82 28.18 4.05
N PHE A 322 -9.07 26.87 3.99
CA PHE A 322 -9.94 26.29 2.97
C PHE A 322 -11.40 26.23 3.39
N LEU A 323 -11.74 25.94 4.65
CA LEU A 323 -13.14 25.71 5.07
C LEU A 323 -13.75 26.88 5.85
N GLY A 324 -12.94 27.81 6.36
CA GLY A 324 -13.41 28.80 7.33
C GLY A 324 -13.78 28.19 8.69
N GLN A 325 -13.29 26.97 8.99
CA GLN A 325 -13.58 26.24 10.22
C GLN A 325 -12.30 26.01 11.03
N ARG A 326 -12.43 25.85 12.35
CA ARG A 326 -11.31 25.53 13.26
C ARG A 326 -11.46 24.13 13.86
N LYS A 327 -10.35 23.61 14.37
CA LYS A 327 -10.37 22.48 15.32
C LYS A 327 -11.04 22.93 16.62
N GLU A 328 -11.47 21.96 17.42
CA GLU A 328 -11.81 22.23 18.82
C GLU A 328 -10.54 22.60 19.61
N ASP A 329 -10.68 23.48 20.60
CA ASP A 329 -9.55 24.04 21.35
C ASP A 329 -9.19 23.17 22.57
N ILE A 330 -8.51 22.06 22.31
CA ILE A 330 -7.94 21.19 23.35
C ILE A 330 -6.44 21.08 23.12
N ASP A 331 -5.67 21.56 24.10
CA ASP A 331 -4.22 21.39 24.11
C ASP A 331 -3.84 19.95 24.51
N TYR A 332 -2.80 19.40 23.88
CA TYR A 332 -2.35 18.03 24.14
C TYR A 332 -2.00 17.77 25.61
N LEU A 333 -1.59 18.79 26.36
CA LEU A 333 -1.30 18.72 27.80
C LEU A 333 -2.55 18.48 28.65
N GLN A 334 -3.75 18.74 28.10
CA GLN A 334 -5.03 18.54 28.77
C GLN A 334 -5.57 17.12 28.56
N ILE A 335 -5.16 16.42 27.50
CA ILE A 335 -5.62 15.07 27.15
C ILE A 335 -5.55 14.10 28.35
N PRO A 336 -4.43 13.99 29.11
CA PRO A 336 -4.35 13.07 30.23
C PRO A 336 -5.34 13.42 31.35
N ALA A 337 -5.62 14.71 31.58
CA ALA A 337 -6.56 15.14 32.60
C ALA A 337 -8.01 14.83 32.19
N LEU A 338 -8.35 15.06 30.91
CA LEU A 338 -9.66 14.74 30.36
C LEU A 338 -9.91 13.23 30.35
N GLN A 339 -8.90 12.44 29.98
CA GLN A 339 -9.00 10.99 29.95
C GLN A 339 -9.22 10.39 31.36
N ASN A 340 -8.46 10.87 32.35
CA ASN A 340 -8.52 10.39 33.73
C ASN A 340 -9.67 11.00 34.56
N GLY A 341 -10.47 11.89 33.96
CA GLY A 341 -11.66 12.46 34.57
C GLY A 341 -12.84 11.49 34.53
N ASN A 342 -14.03 12.03 34.24
CA ASN A 342 -15.29 11.30 34.22
C ASN A 342 -15.74 10.98 32.78
N ALA A 343 -16.96 10.47 32.62
CA ALA A 343 -17.51 10.14 31.32
C ALA A 343 -17.75 11.38 30.42
N ASP A 344 -18.02 12.55 31.02
CA ASP A 344 -18.23 13.80 30.29
C ASP A 344 -16.91 14.41 29.80
N SER A 345 -15.84 14.35 30.60
CA SER A 345 -14.52 14.82 30.14
C SER A 345 -13.97 13.96 29.00
N ARG A 346 -14.22 12.64 29.02
CA ARG A 346 -13.92 11.76 27.88
C ARG A 346 -14.83 12.02 26.67
N ARG A 347 -16.07 12.44 26.90
CA ARG A 347 -16.97 12.90 25.83
C ARG A 347 -16.45 14.16 25.16
N ASP A 348 -15.95 15.13 25.91
CA ASP A 348 -15.38 16.36 25.34
C ASP A 348 -14.16 16.06 24.46
N LEU A 349 -13.29 15.14 24.92
CA LEU A 349 -12.19 14.63 24.11
C LEU A 349 -12.68 13.89 22.85
N ALA A 350 -13.77 13.11 22.97
CA ALA A 350 -14.36 12.41 21.83
C ALA A 350 -14.97 13.36 20.80
N VAL A 351 -15.59 14.47 21.22
CA VAL A 351 -16.08 15.51 20.33
C VAL A 351 -14.92 16.18 19.58
N TYR A 352 -13.81 16.46 20.28
CA TYR A 352 -12.58 16.96 19.68
C TYR A 352 -12.02 15.98 18.62
N CYS A 353 -11.88 14.70 18.95
CA CYS A 353 -11.38 13.68 18.01
C CYS A 353 -12.34 13.50 16.80
N LEU A 354 -13.66 13.52 17.02
CA LEU A 354 -14.65 13.49 15.92
C LEU A 354 -14.54 14.71 14.98
N LYS A 355 -14.19 15.89 15.50
CA LYS A 355 -13.96 17.07 14.67
C LYS A 355 -12.71 16.89 13.80
N ASP A 356 -11.67 16.27 14.35
CA ASP A 356 -10.41 15.97 13.66
C ASP A 356 -10.56 14.90 12.57
N VAL A 357 -11.61 14.08 12.64
CA VAL A 357 -12.03 13.19 11.55
C VAL A 357 -12.87 13.91 10.50
N TYR A 358 -13.72 14.84 10.93
CA TYR A 358 -14.65 15.51 10.02
C TYR A 358 -13.97 16.55 9.12
N LEU A 359 -12.98 17.28 9.64
CA LEU A 359 -12.27 18.30 8.87
C LEU A 359 -11.51 17.73 7.65
N PRO A 360 -10.75 16.62 7.76
CA PRO A 360 -10.11 15.98 6.61
C PRO A 360 -11.12 15.48 5.58
N LEU A 361 -12.27 14.97 6.01
CA LEU A 361 -13.35 14.57 5.10
C LEU A 361 -13.88 15.77 4.29
N LEU A 362 -14.12 16.91 4.94
CA LEU A 362 -14.54 18.13 4.25
C LEU A 362 -13.46 18.68 3.30
N LEU A 363 -12.20 18.64 3.71
CA LEU A 363 -11.07 19.04 2.87
C LEU A 363 -10.93 18.13 1.64
N PHE A 364 -11.06 16.82 1.84
CA PHE A 364 -11.01 15.80 0.79
C PHE A 364 -12.01 16.09 -0.33
N GLU A 365 -13.28 16.35 0.05
CA GLU A 365 -14.34 16.70 -0.90
C GLU A 365 -14.12 18.08 -1.52
N LYS A 366 -13.85 19.13 -0.72
CA LYS A 366 -13.69 20.50 -1.21
C LYS A 366 -12.52 20.65 -2.19
N LEU A 367 -11.42 19.96 -1.91
CA LEU A 367 -10.20 20.04 -2.72
C LEU A 367 -10.19 19.02 -3.85
N LYS A 368 -11.22 18.16 -3.99
CA LYS A 368 -11.28 17.13 -5.02
C LYS A 368 -10.04 16.24 -5.01
N CYS A 369 -9.68 15.78 -3.81
CA CYS A 369 -8.40 15.11 -3.60
C CYS A 369 -8.30 13.81 -4.42
N LEU A 370 -9.38 13.02 -4.41
CA LEU A 370 -9.41 11.75 -5.13
C LEU A 370 -9.27 11.95 -6.64
N GLU A 371 -10.05 12.85 -7.25
CA GLU A 371 -10.01 13.05 -8.70
C GLU A 371 -8.64 13.51 -9.17
N LYS A 372 -8.00 14.39 -8.40
CA LYS A 372 -6.66 14.90 -8.68
C LYS A 372 -5.61 13.80 -8.61
N GLU A 373 -5.62 12.99 -7.56
CA GLU A 373 -4.64 11.90 -7.41
C GLU A 373 -4.88 10.75 -8.39
N VAL A 374 -6.14 10.44 -8.70
CA VAL A 374 -6.49 9.49 -9.76
C VAL A 374 -5.99 9.97 -11.11
N LYS A 375 -6.15 11.26 -11.41
CA LYS A 375 -5.62 11.85 -12.64
C LYS A 375 -4.10 11.71 -12.71
N ASP A 376 -3.38 12.07 -11.65
CA ASP A 376 -1.92 11.96 -11.64
C ASP A 376 -1.47 10.50 -11.83
N ALA A 377 -2.13 9.53 -11.17
CA ALA A 377 -1.82 8.11 -11.32
C ALA A 377 -2.08 7.61 -12.76
N LYS A 378 -3.17 8.07 -13.40
CA LYS A 378 -3.48 7.78 -14.80
C LYS A 378 -2.41 8.35 -15.74
N ASP A 379 -2.04 9.61 -15.55
CA ASP A 379 -1.05 10.30 -16.38
C ASP A 379 0.35 9.65 -16.23
N ALA A 380 0.69 9.22 -15.02
CA ALA A 380 1.94 8.53 -14.71
C ALA A 380 1.95 7.04 -15.09
N HIS A 381 0.82 6.46 -15.47
CA HIS A 381 0.67 5.03 -15.80
C HIS A 381 1.15 4.09 -14.68
N VAL A 382 0.85 4.44 -13.43
CA VAL A 382 1.15 3.61 -12.24
C VAL A 382 -0.10 3.42 -11.39
N PRO A 383 -0.17 2.35 -10.55
CA PRO A 383 -1.24 2.21 -9.57
C PRO A 383 -1.34 3.39 -8.61
N PHE A 384 -2.55 3.68 -8.12
CA PHE A 384 -2.82 4.81 -7.23
C PHE A 384 -1.88 4.86 -6.01
N ASN A 385 -1.78 3.77 -5.24
CA ASN A 385 -0.91 3.75 -4.05
C ASN A 385 0.59 3.84 -4.39
N VAL A 386 1.00 3.41 -5.59
CA VAL A 386 2.41 3.45 -6.05
C VAL A 386 2.88 4.89 -6.24
N MET A 387 1.98 5.81 -6.63
CA MET A 387 2.30 7.25 -6.77
C MET A 387 2.97 7.84 -5.52
N ARG A 388 2.53 7.40 -4.34
CA ARG A 388 3.03 7.90 -3.06
C ARG A 388 4.15 7.02 -2.51
N VAL A 389 4.08 5.71 -2.64
CA VAL A 389 5.03 4.80 -1.98
C VAL A 389 6.32 4.57 -2.79
N TRP A 390 6.25 4.52 -4.13
CA TRP A 390 7.38 4.08 -4.95
C TRP A 390 7.57 4.96 -6.20
N ARG A 391 8.01 6.20 -5.97
CA ARG A 391 8.25 7.21 -7.02
C ARG A 391 9.15 6.74 -8.19
N PRO A 392 10.22 5.95 -7.99
CA PRO A 392 10.98 5.36 -9.10
C PRO A 392 10.12 4.63 -10.15
N CYS A 393 9.01 3.99 -9.76
CA CYS A 393 8.11 3.34 -10.72
C CYS A 393 7.53 4.31 -11.75
N ILE A 394 7.36 5.60 -11.41
CA ILE A 394 6.86 6.61 -12.35
C ILE A 394 7.84 6.80 -13.51
N GLU A 395 9.13 6.85 -13.21
CA GLU A 395 10.16 7.01 -14.24
C GLU A 395 10.33 5.72 -15.05
N ILE A 396 10.27 4.55 -14.41
CA ILE A 396 10.26 3.26 -15.11
C ILE A 396 9.07 3.18 -16.07
N ALA A 397 7.86 3.54 -15.63
CA ALA A 397 6.66 3.53 -16.47
C ALA A 397 6.82 4.43 -17.71
N LYS A 398 7.33 5.65 -17.53
CA LYS A 398 7.62 6.57 -18.64
C LYS A 398 8.62 5.99 -19.63
N GLN A 399 9.70 5.38 -19.14
CA GLN A 399 10.73 4.78 -20.00
C GLN A 399 10.19 3.58 -20.78
N CYS A 400 9.39 2.71 -20.14
CA CYS A 400 8.71 1.59 -20.81
C CYS A 400 7.77 2.08 -21.91
N LEU A 401 6.94 3.08 -21.64
CA LEU A 401 6.01 3.63 -22.65
C LEU A 401 6.76 4.25 -23.82
N HIS A 402 7.83 5.00 -23.55
CA HIS A 402 8.67 5.57 -24.59
C HIS A 402 9.34 4.46 -25.43
N ALA A 403 9.80 3.37 -24.80
CA ALA A 403 10.37 2.20 -25.47
C ALA A 403 9.37 1.51 -26.42
N ILE A 404 8.15 1.27 -25.95
CA ILE A 404 7.07 0.69 -26.76
C ILE A 404 6.73 1.61 -27.95
N GLN A 405 6.59 2.91 -27.73
CA GLN A 405 6.25 3.88 -28.78
C GLN A 405 7.30 3.97 -29.88
N HIS A 406 8.58 3.77 -29.55
CA HIS A 406 9.69 3.89 -30.47
C HIS A 406 10.30 2.53 -30.87
N GLN A 407 9.66 1.42 -30.50
CA GLN A 407 10.05 0.06 -30.85
C GLN A 407 11.52 -0.25 -30.54
N TYR A 408 11.95 0.07 -29.31
CA TYR A 408 13.26 -0.30 -28.80
C TYR A 408 13.15 -1.03 -27.45
N VAL A 409 14.18 -1.78 -27.09
CA VAL A 409 14.28 -2.48 -25.79
C VAL A 409 15.05 -1.64 -24.79
N MET A 410 14.49 -1.42 -23.59
CA MET A 410 15.11 -0.59 -22.55
C MET A 410 16.23 -1.34 -21.81
N ALA A 411 17.44 -0.77 -21.80
CA ALA A 411 18.56 -1.29 -20.99
C ALA A 411 18.30 -1.13 -19.48
N ASP A 412 18.71 -2.14 -18.70
CA ASP A 412 18.74 -2.07 -17.24
C ASP A 412 19.87 -1.11 -16.82
N LYS A 413 19.54 0.07 -16.27
CA LYS A 413 20.53 1.05 -15.74
C LYS A 413 20.83 0.82 -14.26
#